data_AF-A0A359H8B2-F1
#
_entry.id   AF-A0A359H8B2-F1
#
_cell.length_a   1.000
_cell.length_b   1.000
_cell.length_c   1.000
_cell.angle_alpha   90.00
_cell.angle_beta   90.00
_cell.angle_gamma   90.00
#
_symmetry.space_group_name_H-M   'P 1'
#
loop_
_entity.id
_entity.type
_entity.pdbx_description
1 polymer ?
#
loop_
_entity_poly.entity_id
_entity_poly.type
_entity_poly.pdbx_seq_one_letter_code
_entity_poly.pdbx_strand_id
1 'polypeptide(L)'
;MDSIISNIFYIYYLLIIARIFLSFIPHNPYNSAIRFVYEVTDPWLNIFRRIIPPIGMIDISPIVAIFALRIVQRILLGFLHFIGL
;
A
#
# COMPACT_ATOMS: atom_id res chain seq x y z
N MET A 1 10.74 16.36 -10.20
CA MET A 1 10.68 14.89 -10.10
C MET A 1 9.74 14.46 -8.96
N ASP A 2 9.70 15.26 -7.90
CA ASP A 2 8.89 15.06 -6.68
C ASP A 2 7.41 14.84 -6.91
N SER A 3 6.79 15.57 -7.85
CA SER A 3 5.36 15.42 -8.16
C SER A 3 5.06 14.04 -8.73
N ILE A 4 5.95 13.49 -9.55
CA ILE A 4 5.79 12.14 -10.12
C ILE A 4 5.89 11.09 -9.01
N ILE A 5 6.92 11.20 -8.17
CA ILE A 5 7.10 10.31 -7.02
C ILE A 5 5.88 10.39 -6.10
N SER A 6 5.49 11.60 -5.72
CA SER A 6 4.33 11.81 -4.84
C SER A 6 3.04 11.25 -5.42
N ASN A 7 2.82 11.38 -6.73
CA ASN A 7 1.67 10.79 -7.41
C ASN A 7 1.72 9.26 -7.40
N ILE A 8 2.88 8.63 -7.61
CA ILE A 8 3.03 7.17 -7.54
C ILE A 8 2.69 6.67 -6.13
N PHE A 9 3.25 7.29 -5.09
CA PHE A 9 2.95 6.95 -3.70
C PHE A 9 1.47 7.16 -3.36
N TYR A 10 0.85 8.22 -3.90
CA TYR A 10 -0.57 8.49 -3.73
C TYR A 10 -1.46 7.44 -4.41
N ILE A 11 -1.14 7.03 -5.64
CA ILE A 11 -1.85 5.96 -6.34
C ILE A 11 -1.72 4.64 -5.56
N TYR A 12 -0.51 4.31 -5.08
CA TYR A 12 -0.30 3.10 -4.28
C TYR A 12 -1.07 3.14 -2.96
N TYR A 13 -1.12 4.30 -2.30
CA TYR A 13 -1.98 4.53 -1.14
C TYR A 13 -3.46 4.25 -1.46
N LEU A 14 -3.98 4.77 -2.59
CA LEU A 14 -5.34 4.50 -3.03
C LEU A 14 -5.59 3.01 -3.30
N LEU A 15 -4.62 2.29 -3.85
CA LEU A 15 -4.72 0.83 -4.04
C LEU A 15 -4.82 0.10 -2.70
N ILE A 16 -4.06 0.50 -1.68
CA ILE A 16 -4.18 -0.07 -0.32
C ILE A 16 -5.56 0.24 0.26
N ILE A 17 -6.08 1.46 0.08
CA ILE A 17 -7.45 1.81 0.50
C ILE A 17 -8.48 0.93 -0.21
N ALA A 18 -8.36 0.75 -1.53
CA ALA A 18 -9.22 -0.14 -2.30
C ALA A 18 -9.13 -1.59 -1.78
N ARG A 19 -7.92 -2.07 -1.44
CA ARG A 19 -7.69 -3.40 -0.87
C ARG A 19 -8.42 -3.60 0.46
N ILE A 20 -8.50 -2.58 1.29
CA ILE A 20 -9.28 -2.60 2.55
C ILE A 20 -10.75 -2.78 2.22
N PHE A 21 -11.34 -1.95 1.34
CA PHE A 21 -12.76 -2.09 0.97
C PHE A 21 -13.08 -3.45 0.35
N LEU A 22 -12.20 -3.95 -0.54
CA LEU A 22 -12.35 -5.28 -1.14
C LEU A 22 -12.30 -6.40 -0.09
N SER A 23 -11.57 -6.24 1.02
CA SER A 23 -11.58 -7.26 2.09
C SER A 23 -12.90 -7.33 2.87
N PHE A 24 -13.72 -6.27 2.88
CA PHE A 24 -15.01 -6.25 3.58
C PHE A 24 -16.19 -6.63 2.68
N ILE A 25 -16.07 -6.44 1.37
CA ILE A 25 -17.17 -6.64 0.42
C ILE A 25 -16.89 -7.90 -0.42
N PRO A 26 -17.79 -8.90 -0.43
CA PRO A 26 -17.67 -10.05 -1.34
C PRO A 26 -17.58 -9.59 -2.79
N HIS A 27 -16.61 -10.13 -3.54
CA HIS A 27 -16.34 -9.72 -4.90
C HIS A 27 -15.84 -10.89 -5.75
N ASN A 28 -15.90 -10.75 -7.08
CA ASN A 28 -15.46 -11.80 -7.99
C ASN A 28 -13.92 -11.80 -8.13
N PRO A 29 -13.21 -12.86 -7.70
CA PRO A 29 -11.74 -12.94 -7.77
C PRO A 29 -11.18 -13.09 -9.20
N TYR A 30 -12.04 -13.36 -10.19
CA TYR A 30 -11.64 -13.45 -11.60
C TYR A 30 -11.68 -12.09 -12.32
N ASN A 31 -12.18 -11.03 -11.66
CA ASN A 31 -12.12 -9.68 -12.21
C ASN A 31 -10.65 -9.21 -12.26
N SER A 32 -10.17 -8.82 -13.44
CA SER A 32 -8.78 -8.41 -13.66
C SER A 32 -8.36 -7.20 -12.84
N ALA A 33 -9.24 -6.20 -12.66
CA ALA A 33 -8.95 -5.01 -11.87
C ALA A 33 -8.82 -5.34 -10.38
N ILE A 34 -9.68 -6.20 -9.85
CA ILE A 34 -9.58 -6.66 -8.46
C ILE A 34 -8.28 -7.44 -8.28
N ARG A 35 -8.00 -8.39 -9.16
CA ARG A 35 -6.77 -9.19 -9.10
C ARG A 35 -5.52 -8.31 -9.12
N PHE A 36 -5.51 -7.29 -9.99
CA PHE A 36 -4.43 -6.31 -10.05
C PHE A 36 -4.21 -5.59 -8.71
N VAL A 37 -5.27 -5.14 -8.03
CA VAL A 37 -5.16 -4.50 -6.71
C VAL A 37 -4.49 -5.45 -5.71
N TYR A 38 -4.90 -6.71 -5.68
CA TYR A 38 -4.32 -7.72 -4.78
C TYR A 38 -2.85 -7.99 -5.11
N GLU A 39 -2.52 -8.27 -6.37
CA GLU A 39 -1.15 -8.57 -6.81
C GLU A 39 -0.17 -7.42 -6.53
N VAL A 40 -0.61 -6.18 -6.70
CA VAL A 40 0.23 -4.99 -6.48
C VAL A 40 0.39 -4.67 -4.99
N THR A 41 -0.65 -4.90 -4.17
CA THR A 41 -0.62 -4.55 -2.74
C THR A 41 -0.09 -5.67 -1.84
N ASP A 42 -0.26 -6.94 -2.23
CA ASP A 42 0.05 -8.09 -1.39
C ASP A 42 1.54 -8.20 -1.03
N PRO A 43 2.53 -7.97 -1.91
CA PRO A 43 3.94 -8.02 -1.50
C PRO A 43 4.26 -7.07 -0.35
N TRP A 44 3.72 -5.85 -0.39
CA TRP A 44 3.89 -4.85 0.67
C TRP A 44 3.13 -5.25 1.94
N LEU A 45 1.85 -5.60 1.82
CA LEU A 45 1.02 -5.99 2.97
C LEU A 45 1.52 -7.27 3.66
N ASN A 46 2.01 -8.25 2.89
CA ASN A 46 2.53 -9.51 3.41
C ASN A 46 3.76 -9.33 4.30
N ILE A 47 4.57 -8.29 4.09
CA ILE A 47 5.67 -7.95 5.01
C ILE A 47 5.11 -7.63 6.39
N PHE A 48 4.06 -6.83 6.46
CA PHE A 48 3.43 -6.44 7.73
C PHE A 48 2.59 -7.56 8.34
N ARG A 49 1.88 -8.37 7.54
CA ARG A 49 1.14 -9.55 8.04
C ARG A 49 2.03 -10.57 8.75
N ARG A 50 3.32 -10.64 8.40
CA ARG A 50 4.29 -11.50 9.09
C ARG A 50 4.67 -10.98 10.48
N ILE A 51 4.60 -9.66 10.69
CA ILE A 51 4.94 -9.01 11.95
C ILE A 51 3.70 -8.90 12.85
N ILE A 52 2.57 -8.51 12.25
CA ILE A 52 1.29 -8.31 12.93
C ILE A 52 0.27 -9.19 12.20
N PRO A 53 0.06 -10.43 12.67
CA PRO A 53 -0.92 -11.32 12.06
C PRO A 53 -2.33 -10.73 12.20
N PRO A 54 -3.27 -11.09 11.29
CA PRO A 54 -4.66 -10.66 11.38
C PRO A 54 -5.30 -11.03 12.71
N ILE A 55 -6.14 -10.15 13.25
CA ILE A 55 -6.93 -10.44 14.45
C ILE A 55 -8.30 -10.92 14.01
N GLY A 56 -8.51 -12.25 14.04
CA GLY A 56 -9.70 -12.88 13.48
C GLY A 56 -9.77 -12.67 11.96
N MET A 57 -10.86 -12.07 11.48
CA MET A 57 -11.05 -11.74 10.06
C MET A 57 -10.53 -10.34 9.68
N ILE A 58 -10.06 -9.54 10.65
CA ILE A 58 -9.65 -8.17 10.41
C ILE A 58 -8.15 -8.12 10.18
N ASP A 59 -7.77 -7.72 8.96
CA ASP A 59 -6.40 -7.45 8.60
C ASP A 59 -6.02 -6.01 9.00
N ILE A 60 -5.22 -5.88 10.07
CA ILE A 60 -4.72 -4.59 10.58
C ILE A 60 -3.47 -4.14 9.80
N SER A 61 -2.85 -5.05 9.03
CA SER A 61 -1.63 -4.76 8.27
C SER A 61 -1.74 -3.56 7.32
N PRO A 62 -2.88 -3.24 6.67
CA PRO A 62 -3.01 -2.08 5.80
C PRO A 62 -2.78 -0.75 6.53
N ILE A 63 -3.19 -0.65 7.80
CA ILE A 63 -3.01 0.58 8.59
C ILE A 63 -1.52 0.84 8.78
N VAL A 64 -0.79 -0.17 9.26
CA VAL A 64 0.65 -0.08 9.50
C VAL A 64 1.41 0.11 8.18
N ALA A 65 0.97 -0.56 7.13
CA ALA A 65 1.53 -0.43 5.79
C ALA A 65 1.38 0.98 5.22
N ILE A 66 0.27 1.67 5.48
CA ILE A 66 0.07 3.08 5.08
C ILE A 66 1.03 3.99 5.84
N PHE A 67 1.19 3.81 7.15
CA PHE A 67 2.15 4.59 7.93
C PHE A 67 3.58 4.40 7.42
N ALA A 68 3.99 3.15 7.20
CA ALA A 68 5.30 2.82 6.64
C ALA A 68 5.49 3.45 5.24
N LEU A 69 4.47 3.39 4.39
CA LEU A 69 4.51 3.97 3.04
C LEU A 69 4.77 5.48 3.09
N ARG A 70 4.15 6.21 4.02
CA ARG A 70 4.37 7.66 4.21
C ARG A 70 5.77 7.97 4.71
N ILE A 71 6.33 7.14 5.59
CA ILE A 71 7.72 7.29 6.06
C ILE A 71 8.69 7.07 4.91
N VAL A 72 8.51 6.00 4.12
CA VAL A 72 9.34 5.70 2.95
C VAL A 72 9.28 6.85 1.94
N GLN A 73 8.09 7.41 1.66
CA GLN A 73 7.94 8.57 0.78
C GLN A 73 8.78 9.76 1.25
N ARG A 74 8.70 10.10 2.54
CA ARG A 74 9.44 11.24 3.12
C ARG A 74 10.94 11.03 3.09
N ILE A 75 11.41 9.83 3.42
CA ILE A 75 12.84 9.48 3.36
C ILE A 75 13.35 9.59 1.93
N LEU A 76 12.62 9.04 0.96
CA LEU A 76 13.01 9.06 -0.44
C LEU A 76 13.10 10.50 -0.98
N LEU A 77 12.07 11.32 -0.75
CA LEU A 77 12.07 12.73 -1.19
C LEU A 77 13.15 13.54 -0.49
N GLY A 78 13.35 13.34 0.82
CA GLY A 78 14.41 14.00 1.57
C GLY A 78 15.81 13.63 1.07
N PHE A 79 16.02 12.35 0.73
CA PHE A 79 17.27 11.88 0.15
C PHE A 79 17.53 12.48 -1.23
N LEU A 80 16.51 12.56 -2.10
CA LEU A 80 16.62 13.17 -3.42
C LEU A 80 17.01 14.65 -3.33
N HIS A 81 16.33 15.40 -2.46
CA HIS A 81 16.71 16.79 -2.18
C HIS A 81 18.12 16.92 -1.60
N PHE A 82 18.54 16.00 -0.73
CA PHE A 82 19.89 16.00 -0.16
C PHE A 82 20.98 15.84 -1.23
N ILE A 83 20.73 15.03 -2.27
CA ILE A 83 21.67 14.83 -3.38
C ILE A 83 21.48 15.86 -4.53
N GLY A 84 20.58 16.82 -4.36
CA GLY A 84 20.33 17.90 -5.32
C GLY A 84 19.52 17.48 -6.56
N LEU A 85 18.71 16.43 -6.46
CA LEU A 85 17.78 15.96 -7.50
C LEU A 85 16.33 16.39 -7.25
#